data_AF-A0A1E7FB73-F1
#
_entry.id   AF-A0A1E7FB73-F1
#
_cell.length_a   1.000
_cell.length_b   1.000
_cell.length_c   1.000
_cell.angle_alpha   90.00
_cell.angle_beta   90.00
_cell.angle_gamma   90.00
#
_symmetry.space_group_name_H-M   'P 1'
#
loop_
_entity.id
_entity.type
_entity.pdbx_description
1 polymer ?
#
loop_
_entity_poly.entity_id
_entity_poly.type
_entity_poly.pdbx_seq_one_letter_code
_entity_poly.pdbx_strand_id
1 'polypeptide(L)'
;MISVLKLVKALILLGCLSKCSAENVPTTDLEGRLEFPSSAPFNITTKITLNNGEYTTYSRTDGSFVIYNVPPGIHQLDIDSKTFHFGQIKIQLLEEAMDAPKCLEYAFPGAPKRALKYPLILNPKATLQYFEAKKGFSIFSLLKNPMVIMMLFSVVLMVMMPKMMEGMEPEEKARMKEQMKNQQDPSAMLTQMWSGITGGEEKEADTKKRIKRG
;
A
#
# COMPACT_ATOMS: atom_id res chain seq x y z
N MET A 1 -46.70 -51.46 -14.04
CA MET A 1 -45.37 -50.79 -13.94
C MET A 1 -45.43 -49.34 -13.48
N ILE A 2 -46.36 -48.51 -13.95
CA ILE A 2 -46.39 -47.05 -13.65
C ILE A 2 -46.68 -46.72 -12.17
N SER A 3 -47.51 -47.50 -11.47
CA SER A 3 -47.81 -47.27 -10.04
C SER A 3 -46.64 -47.55 -9.10
N VAL A 4 -45.81 -48.55 -9.41
CA VAL A 4 -44.64 -48.91 -8.58
C VAL A 4 -43.59 -47.80 -8.64
N LEU A 5 -43.38 -47.21 -9.82
CA LEU A 5 -42.44 -46.10 -9.99
C LEU A 5 -42.89 -44.81 -9.28
N LYS A 6 -44.21 -44.56 -9.19
CA LYS A 6 -44.77 -43.43 -8.41
C LYS A 6 -44.58 -43.62 -6.91
N LEU A 7 -44.81 -44.85 -6.40
CA LEU A 7 -44.60 -45.19 -4.99
C LEU A 7 -43.13 -45.09 -4.59
N VAL A 8 -42.20 -45.58 -5.43
CA VAL A 8 -40.76 -45.48 -5.18
C VAL A 8 -40.29 -44.01 -5.17
N LYS A 9 -40.78 -43.18 -6.10
CA LYS A 9 -40.48 -41.74 -6.09
C LYS A 9 -41.04 -41.03 -4.86
N ALA A 10 -42.25 -41.38 -4.41
CA ALA A 10 -42.85 -40.84 -3.20
C ALA A 10 -42.06 -41.23 -1.95
N LEU A 11 -41.59 -42.48 -1.85
CA LEU A 11 -40.73 -42.96 -0.76
C LEU A 11 -39.34 -42.30 -0.75
N ILE A 12 -38.75 -42.05 -1.93
CA ILE A 12 -37.48 -41.30 -2.03
C ILE A 12 -37.66 -39.84 -1.61
N LEU A 13 -38.75 -39.19 -2.03
CA LEU A 13 -39.08 -37.82 -1.62
C LEU A 13 -39.36 -37.72 -0.11
N LEU A 14 -40.09 -38.67 0.47
CA LEU A 14 -40.39 -38.70 1.90
C LEU A 14 -39.14 -39.01 2.75
N GLY A 15 -38.24 -39.86 2.24
CA GLY A 15 -36.94 -40.14 2.86
C GLY A 15 -35.99 -38.94 2.88
N CYS A 16 -36.04 -38.08 1.86
CA CYS A 16 -35.28 -36.82 1.83
C CYS A 16 -35.82 -35.76 2.80
N LEU A 17 -37.14 -35.73 3.02
CA LEU A 17 -37.77 -34.79 3.96
C LEU A 17 -37.46 -35.12 5.43
N SER A 18 -37.30 -36.40 5.78
CA SER A 18 -37.04 -36.84 7.16
C SER A 18 -35.59 -36.62 7.65
N LYS A 19 -34.67 -36.19 6.77
CA LYS A 19 -33.29 -35.84 7.15
C LYS A 19 -33.06 -34.34 7.42
N CYS A 20 -34.09 -33.49 7.26
CA CYS A 20 -34.07 -32.13 7.81
C CYS A 20 -34.49 -32.16 9.28
N SER A 21 -33.76 -32.91 10.11
CA SER A 21 -33.74 -32.57 11.54
C SER A 21 -32.82 -31.35 11.64
N ALA A 22 -33.38 -30.20 12.01
CA ALA A 22 -32.58 -29.08 12.46
C ALA A 22 -31.80 -29.56 13.68
N GLU A 23 -30.57 -30.01 13.45
CA GLU A 23 -29.60 -30.24 14.51
C GLU A 23 -29.53 -28.93 15.29
N ASN A 24 -29.78 -29.00 16.58
CA ASN A 24 -29.82 -27.81 17.45
C ASN A 24 -28.37 -27.38 17.67
N VAL A 25 -27.82 -26.72 16.65
CA VAL A 25 -26.43 -26.25 16.65
C VAL A 25 -26.34 -25.22 17.78
N PRO A 26 -25.47 -25.43 18.79
CA PRO A 26 -25.30 -24.45 19.84
C PRO A 26 -24.84 -23.15 19.20
N THR A 27 -25.55 -22.05 19.46
CA THR A 27 -25.16 -20.73 18.97
C THR A 27 -24.71 -19.86 20.13
N THR A 28 -23.81 -18.93 19.86
CA THR A 28 -23.31 -18.00 20.88
C THR A 28 -23.22 -16.59 20.33
N ASP A 29 -23.34 -15.63 21.24
CA ASP A 29 -23.24 -14.22 20.92
C ASP A 29 -21.78 -13.78 21.06
N LEU A 30 -21.25 -13.19 19.99
CA LEU A 30 -19.88 -12.67 19.98
C LEU A 30 -19.89 -11.19 20.36
N GLU A 31 -19.25 -10.89 21.48
CA GLU A 31 -19.12 -9.55 22.00
C GLU A 31 -17.72 -8.98 21.77
N GLY A 32 -17.69 -7.68 21.48
CA GLY A 32 -16.44 -6.96 21.34
C GLY A 32 -16.60 -5.46 21.46
N ARG A 33 -15.45 -4.78 21.51
CA ARG A 33 -15.34 -3.34 21.57
C ARG A 33 -14.21 -2.84 20.67
N LEU A 34 -14.50 -1.79 19.92
CA LEU A 34 -13.54 -1.03 19.14
C LEU A 34 -12.94 0.06 20.04
N GLU A 35 -11.62 0.01 20.26
CA GLU A 35 -10.87 1.05 20.95
C GLU A 35 -10.24 1.97 19.91
N PHE A 36 -10.39 3.28 20.06
CA PHE A 36 -9.85 4.27 19.13
C PHE A 36 -8.77 5.12 19.82
N PRO A 37 -7.71 5.51 19.10
CA PRO A 37 -6.59 6.27 19.66
C PRO A 37 -6.93 7.74 19.97
N SER A 38 -8.10 8.24 19.53
CA SER A 38 -8.55 9.61 19.79
C SER A 38 -9.58 9.62 20.92
N SER A 39 -9.41 10.51 21.91
CA SER A 39 -10.35 10.67 23.03
C SER A 39 -11.69 11.32 22.64
N ALA A 40 -11.91 11.56 21.35
CA ALA A 40 -13.14 12.16 20.86
C ALA A 40 -14.31 11.16 20.96
N PRO A 41 -15.51 11.60 21.38
CA PRO A 41 -16.68 10.75 21.42
C PRO A 41 -17.00 10.22 20.02
N PHE A 42 -17.26 8.92 19.96
CA PHE A 42 -17.48 8.19 18.73
C PHE A 42 -18.86 8.52 18.15
N ASN A 43 -18.86 9.25 17.03
CA ASN A 43 -20.07 9.57 16.27
C ASN A 43 -20.22 8.72 14.99
N ILE A 44 -19.38 7.70 14.78
CA ILE A 44 -19.30 6.98 13.49
C ILE A 44 -19.67 5.52 13.67
N THR A 45 -20.94 5.17 13.45
CA THR A 45 -21.36 3.77 13.35
C THR A 45 -20.56 3.03 12.27
N THR A 46 -19.73 2.07 12.68
CA THR A 46 -18.87 1.26 11.82
C THR A 46 -19.53 -0.08 11.54
N LYS A 47 -19.50 -0.53 10.28
CA LYS A 47 -20.08 -1.82 9.88
C LYS A 47 -19.09 -2.93 10.21
N ILE A 48 -19.57 -3.99 10.84
CA ILE A 48 -18.78 -5.14 11.26
C ILE A 48 -19.40 -6.36 10.61
N THR A 49 -18.59 -7.14 9.91
CA THR A 49 -19.06 -8.30 9.16
C THR A 49 -18.31 -9.56 9.55
N LEU A 50 -19.04 -10.65 9.64
CA LEU A 50 -18.51 -11.99 9.82
C LEU A 50 -18.68 -12.78 8.52
N ASN A 51 -17.69 -13.60 8.15
CA ASN A 51 -17.73 -14.47 6.97
C ASN A 51 -18.16 -13.73 5.70
N ASN A 52 -17.50 -12.60 5.40
CA ASN A 52 -17.77 -11.78 4.22
C ASN A 52 -19.22 -11.24 4.13
N GLY A 53 -19.91 -11.10 5.27
CA GLY A 53 -21.23 -10.49 5.35
C GLY A 53 -22.38 -11.44 5.65
N GLU A 54 -22.11 -12.73 5.91
CA GLU A 54 -23.10 -13.69 6.40
C GLU A 54 -23.78 -13.20 7.68
N TYR A 55 -22.97 -12.68 8.61
CA TYR A 55 -23.46 -11.94 9.78
C TYR A 55 -22.97 -10.51 9.67
N THR A 56 -23.88 -9.56 9.88
CA THR A 56 -23.55 -8.14 9.84
C THR A 56 -24.11 -7.47 11.08
N THR A 57 -23.27 -6.68 11.75
CA THR A 57 -23.68 -5.84 12.88
C THR A 57 -23.06 -4.46 12.74
N TYR A 58 -23.48 -3.54 13.59
CA TYR A 58 -22.97 -2.19 13.64
C TYR A 58 -22.45 -1.88 15.04
N SER A 59 -21.36 -1.13 15.11
CA SER A 59 -20.83 -0.65 16.40
C SER A 59 -21.76 0.40 17.01
N ARG A 60 -21.96 0.32 18.32
CA ARG A 60 -22.64 1.34 19.13
C ARG A 60 -21.77 2.58 19.32
N THR A 61 -22.34 3.64 19.91
CA THR A 61 -21.67 4.93 20.17
C THR A 61 -20.51 4.83 21.17
N ASP A 62 -20.42 3.76 21.96
CA ASP A 62 -19.33 3.47 22.89
C ASP A 62 -18.23 2.57 22.29
N GLY A 63 -18.39 2.20 21.01
CA GLY A 63 -17.54 1.26 20.28
C GLY A 63 -17.88 -0.21 20.52
N SER A 64 -18.85 -0.54 21.36
CA SER A 64 -19.26 -1.94 21.60
C SER A 64 -20.06 -2.51 20.43
N PHE A 65 -19.99 -3.82 20.24
CA PHE A 65 -20.79 -4.53 19.25
C PHE A 65 -21.10 -5.95 19.72
N VAL A 66 -22.20 -6.49 19.23
CA VAL A 66 -22.62 -7.86 19.48
C VAL A 66 -23.08 -8.47 18.15
N ILE A 67 -22.62 -9.69 17.86
CA ILE A 67 -23.10 -10.50 16.75
C ILE A 67 -23.83 -11.69 17.35
N TYR A 68 -25.11 -11.79 17.04
CA TYR A 68 -25.99 -12.82 17.60
C TYR A 68 -25.97 -14.11 16.78
N ASN A 69 -26.25 -15.22 17.46
CA ASN A 69 -26.53 -16.52 16.85
C ASN A 69 -25.39 -17.07 15.97
N VAL A 70 -24.14 -16.98 16.42
CA VAL A 70 -23.00 -17.49 15.66
C VAL A 70 -22.82 -18.99 15.96
N PRO A 71 -22.83 -19.87 14.94
CA PRO A 71 -22.58 -21.30 15.12
C PRO A 71 -21.10 -21.59 15.44
N PRO A 72 -20.76 -22.80 15.92
CA PRO A 72 -19.37 -23.22 16.07
C PRO A 72 -18.70 -23.33 14.70
N GLY A 73 -17.43 -22.93 14.64
CA GLY A 73 -16.70 -22.88 13.38
C GLY A 73 -15.55 -21.88 13.41
N ILE A 74 -14.88 -21.78 12.27
CA ILE A 74 -13.85 -20.77 12.03
C ILE A 74 -14.50 -19.62 11.28
N HIS A 75 -14.65 -18.51 11.98
CA HIS A 75 -15.22 -17.29 11.43
C HIS A 75 -14.15 -16.25 11.17
N GLN A 76 -14.33 -15.47 10.12
CA GLN A 76 -13.50 -14.31 9.85
C GLN A 76 -14.30 -13.03 10.10
N LEU A 77 -13.80 -12.20 11.01
CA LEU A 77 -14.34 -10.90 11.36
C LEU A 77 -13.55 -9.81 10.63
N ASP A 78 -14.28 -8.98 9.90
CA ASP A 78 -13.77 -7.82 9.17
C ASP A 78 -14.53 -6.57 9.64
N ILE A 79 -13.82 -5.45 9.77
CA ILE A 79 -14.37 -4.17 10.21
C ILE A 79 -14.23 -3.16 9.07
N ASP A 80 -15.37 -2.74 8.54
CA ASP A 80 -15.47 -1.78 7.45
C ASP A 80 -15.63 -0.37 8.01
N SER A 81 -14.50 0.30 8.25
CA SER A 81 -14.45 1.72 8.62
C SER A 81 -13.90 2.58 7.49
N LYS A 82 -14.41 3.81 7.39
CA LYS A 82 -13.92 4.80 6.41
C LYS A 82 -12.66 5.51 6.90
N THR A 83 -12.47 5.66 8.20
CA THR A 83 -11.38 6.49 8.73
C THR A 83 -10.20 5.65 9.19
N PHE A 84 -10.47 4.46 9.71
CA PHE A 84 -9.45 3.61 10.31
C PHE A 84 -9.38 2.27 9.60
N HIS A 85 -8.18 1.72 9.53
CA HIS A 85 -7.95 0.37 9.08
C HIS A 85 -7.77 -0.56 10.26
N PHE A 86 -8.54 -1.65 10.27
CA PHE A 86 -8.45 -2.72 11.27
C PHE A 86 -7.87 -3.98 10.63
N GLY A 87 -7.19 -4.78 11.44
CA GLY A 87 -6.73 -6.10 11.04
C GLY A 87 -7.88 -7.11 10.95
N GLN A 88 -7.69 -8.18 10.20
CA GLN A 88 -8.65 -9.27 10.09
C GLN A 88 -8.54 -10.17 11.33
N ILE A 89 -9.67 -10.55 11.93
CA ILE A 89 -9.67 -11.44 13.09
C ILE A 89 -10.28 -12.78 12.72
N LYS A 90 -9.54 -13.86 12.91
CA LYS A 90 -10.06 -15.23 12.83
C LYS A 90 -10.51 -15.65 14.22
N ILE A 91 -11.78 -15.97 14.34
CA ILE A 91 -12.41 -16.41 15.58
C ILE A 91 -12.69 -17.90 15.40
N GLN A 92 -12.10 -18.73 16.27
CA GLN A 92 -12.33 -20.16 16.29
C GLN A 92 -13.26 -20.48 17.47
N LEU A 93 -14.51 -20.82 17.16
CA LEU A 93 -15.49 -21.32 18.11
C LEU A 93 -15.45 -22.85 18.04
N LEU A 94 -15.14 -23.48 19.16
CA LEU A 94 -15.23 -24.92 19.32
C LEU A 94 -16.55 -25.24 20.01
N GLU A 95 -17.21 -26.32 19.62
CA GLU A 95 -18.46 -26.80 20.24
C GLU A 95 -18.34 -26.97 21.77
N GLU A 96 -17.16 -27.41 22.23
CA GLU A 96 -16.86 -27.63 23.65
C GLU A 96 -16.55 -26.33 24.43
N ALA A 97 -16.18 -25.24 23.75
CA ALA A 97 -15.63 -24.03 24.35
C ALA A 97 -16.23 -22.76 23.72
N MET A 98 -17.57 -22.71 23.69
CA MET A 98 -18.31 -21.58 23.13
C MET A 98 -18.14 -20.27 23.94
N ASP A 99 -17.98 -20.38 25.27
CA ASP A 99 -17.81 -19.22 26.17
C ASP A 99 -16.46 -18.51 26.01
N ALA A 100 -15.44 -19.19 25.47
CA ALA A 100 -14.06 -18.70 25.38
C ALA A 100 -13.45 -18.94 23.98
N PRO A 101 -13.94 -18.23 22.95
CA PRO A 101 -13.47 -18.43 21.59
C PRO A 101 -12.00 -18.04 21.42
N LYS A 102 -11.24 -18.83 20.66
CA LYS A 102 -9.84 -18.51 20.34
C LYS A 102 -9.80 -17.47 19.22
N CYS A 103 -9.34 -16.28 19.55
CA CYS A 103 -9.31 -15.16 18.63
C CYS A 103 -7.88 -14.89 18.15
N LEU A 104 -7.68 -14.82 16.84
CA LEU A 104 -6.38 -14.60 16.19
C LEU A 104 -6.48 -13.40 15.24
N GLU A 105 -5.72 -12.37 15.52
CA GLU A 105 -5.67 -11.17 14.69
C GLU A 105 -4.49 -11.20 13.72
N TYR A 106 -4.75 -10.73 12.50
CA TYR A 106 -3.80 -10.52 11.44
C TYR A 106 -3.81 -9.03 11.06
N ALA A 107 -2.73 -8.32 11.38
CA ALA A 107 -2.63 -6.89 11.08
C ALA A 107 -2.64 -6.59 9.57
N PHE A 108 -2.06 -7.49 8.77
CA PHE A 108 -2.04 -7.44 7.31
C PHE A 108 -1.85 -8.87 6.76
N PRO A 109 -2.17 -9.14 5.48
CA PRO A 109 -1.90 -10.43 4.87
C PRO A 109 -0.42 -10.82 5.00
N GLY A 110 -0.15 -11.95 5.68
CA GLY A 110 1.22 -12.42 5.96
C GLY A 110 1.86 -11.90 7.25
N ALA A 111 1.18 -11.06 8.03
CA ALA A 111 1.63 -10.64 9.36
C ALA A 111 1.72 -11.82 10.35
N PRO A 112 2.55 -11.73 11.40
CA PRO A 112 2.52 -12.68 12.49
C PRO A 112 1.15 -12.68 13.17
N LYS A 113 0.64 -13.88 13.45
CA LYS A 113 -0.62 -14.12 14.16
C LYS A 113 -0.51 -13.65 15.61
N ARG A 114 -1.43 -12.76 16.04
CA ARG A 114 -1.53 -12.28 17.42
C ARG A 114 -2.76 -12.87 18.10
N ALA A 115 -2.57 -13.56 19.22
CA ALA A 115 -3.69 -14.05 20.01
C ALA A 115 -4.38 -12.89 20.75
N LEU A 116 -5.70 -12.79 20.59
CA LEU A 116 -6.55 -11.87 21.32
C LEU A 116 -7.29 -12.63 22.42
N LYS A 117 -7.47 -11.97 23.57
CA LYS A 117 -8.33 -12.46 24.63
C LYS A 117 -9.78 -12.06 24.34
N TYR A 118 -10.71 -12.86 24.82
CA TYR A 118 -12.13 -12.55 24.81
C TYR A 118 -12.52 -11.85 26.14
N PRO A 119 -13.42 -10.85 26.15
CA PRO A 119 -14.12 -10.20 25.02
C PRO A 119 -13.17 -9.49 24.04
N LEU A 120 -13.57 -9.39 22.77
CA LEU A 120 -12.71 -8.85 21.71
C LEU A 120 -12.45 -7.35 21.89
N ILE A 121 -11.20 -6.95 22.08
CA ILE A 121 -10.80 -5.54 22.09
C ILE A 121 -9.94 -5.24 20.86
N LEU A 122 -10.48 -4.44 19.94
CA LEU A 122 -9.92 -4.23 18.61
C LEU A 122 -9.42 -2.81 18.47
N ASN A 123 -8.13 -2.68 18.16
CA ASN A 123 -7.44 -1.41 18.02
C ASN A 123 -7.11 -1.15 16.53
N PRO A 124 -7.32 0.08 16.02
CA PRO A 124 -7.00 0.43 14.64
C PRO A 124 -5.49 0.39 14.43
N LYS A 125 -5.07 -0.09 13.26
CA LYS A 125 -3.66 -0.22 12.88
C LYS A 125 -3.16 0.99 12.11
N ALA A 126 -4.02 1.60 11.32
CA ALA A 126 -3.68 2.75 10.51
C ALA A 126 -4.88 3.70 10.36
N THR A 127 -4.58 4.95 10.04
CA THR A 127 -5.59 5.92 9.61
C THR A 127 -5.58 5.94 8.09
N LEU A 128 -6.74 5.77 7.46
CA LEU A 128 -6.88 5.76 6.02
C LEU A 128 -6.76 7.19 5.48
N GLN A 129 -5.68 7.46 4.73
CA GLN A 129 -5.49 8.70 3.99
C GLN A 129 -5.83 8.46 2.52
N TYR A 130 -7.08 8.75 2.15
CA TYR A 130 -7.53 8.57 0.75
C TYR A 130 -6.96 9.62 -0.20
N PHE A 131 -6.57 10.78 0.33
CA PHE A 131 -6.06 11.89 -0.46
C PHE A 131 -4.56 12.00 -0.28
N GLU A 132 -3.81 11.92 -1.38
CA GLU A 132 -2.41 12.32 -1.39
C GLU A 132 -2.33 13.85 -1.29
N ALA A 133 -1.58 14.35 -0.33
CA ALA A 133 -1.34 15.79 -0.24
C ALA A 133 -0.63 16.26 -1.51
N LYS A 134 -1.20 17.26 -2.20
CA LYS A 134 -0.55 17.87 -3.37
C LYS A 134 0.84 18.35 -2.92
N LYS A 135 1.90 17.83 -3.55
CA LYS A 135 3.26 18.32 -3.34
C LYS A 135 3.29 19.78 -3.75
N GLY A 136 3.19 20.69 -2.77
CA GLY A 136 3.24 22.13 -3.00
C GLY A 136 4.58 22.54 -3.64
N PHE A 137 4.60 23.71 -4.24
CA PHE A 137 5.83 24.30 -4.78
C PHE A 137 6.78 24.62 -3.62
N SER A 138 7.72 23.71 -3.34
CA SER A 138 8.74 23.92 -2.32
C SER A 138 10.00 24.44 -2.99
N ILE A 139 10.37 25.69 -2.66
CA ILE A 139 11.62 26.32 -3.12
C ILE A 139 12.83 25.44 -2.77
N PHE A 140 12.79 24.78 -1.62
CA PHE A 140 13.82 23.83 -1.19
C PHE A 140 13.83 22.54 -2.04
N SER A 141 12.68 22.08 -2.51
CA SER A 141 12.59 20.95 -3.44
C SER A 141 13.06 21.31 -4.85
N LEU A 142 12.92 22.58 -5.26
CA LEU A 142 13.47 23.08 -6.53
C LEU A 142 14.98 23.20 -6.45
N LEU A 143 15.53 23.70 -5.34
CA LEU A 143 16.98 23.74 -5.14
C LEU A 143 17.58 22.33 -5.10
N LYS A 144 16.85 21.32 -4.63
CA LYS A 144 17.26 19.91 -4.70
C LYS A 144 17.10 19.27 -6.08
N ASN A 145 16.49 19.97 -7.03
CA ASN A 145 16.37 19.46 -8.40
C ASN A 145 17.70 19.68 -9.12
N PRO A 146 18.39 18.62 -9.59
CA PRO A 146 19.68 18.73 -10.26
C PRO A 146 19.60 19.65 -11.48
N MET A 147 18.48 19.73 -12.18
CA MET A 147 18.33 20.66 -13.30
C MET A 147 18.48 22.12 -12.88
N VAL A 148 17.89 22.51 -11.74
CA VAL A 148 17.89 23.92 -11.27
C VAL A 148 19.27 24.32 -10.76
N ILE A 149 19.96 23.43 -10.03
CA ILE A 149 21.34 23.67 -9.56
C ILE A 149 22.26 23.94 -10.74
N MET A 150 22.11 23.16 -11.81
CA MET A 150 23.02 23.21 -12.94
C MET A 150 22.76 24.43 -13.82
N MET A 151 21.50 24.83 -13.97
CA MET A 151 21.15 26.12 -14.55
C MET A 151 21.78 27.26 -13.75
N LEU A 152 21.64 27.27 -12.41
CA LEU A 152 22.25 28.31 -11.59
C LEU A 152 23.78 28.32 -11.69
N PHE A 153 24.41 27.15 -11.64
CA PHE A 153 25.86 26.99 -11.78
C PHE A 153 26.38 27.50 -13.12
N SER A 154 25.69 27.19 -14.22
CA SER A 154 26.06 27.68 -15.56
C SER A 154 26.01 29.20 -15.67
N VAL A 155 25.00 29.84 -15.06
CA VAL A 155 24.87 31.30 -15.03
C VAL A 155 26.00 31.93 -14.22
N VAL A 156 26.35 31.35 -13.07
CA VAL A 156 27.47 31.81 -12.25
C VAL A 156 28.79 31.70 -13.03
N LEU A 157 29.03 30.59 -13.72
CA LEU A 157 30.24 30.41 -14.54
C LEU A 157 30.31 31.41 -15.70
N MET A 158 29.19 31.70 -16.36
CA MET A 158 29.15 32.69 -17.44
C MET A 158 29.55 34.09 -16.96
N VAL A 159 29.23 34.44 -15.71
CA VAL A 159 29.60 35.73 -15.10
C VAL A 159 31.03 35.72 -14.53
N MET A 160 31.48 34.59 -13.98
CA MET A 160 32.83 34.45 -13.40
C MET A 160 33.93 34.22 -14.44
N MET A 161 33.63 33.55 -15.56
CA MET A 161 34.57 33.30 -16.67
C MET A 161 35.30 34.55 -17.16
N PRO A 162 34.63 35.67 -17.52
CA PRO A 162 35.32 36.87 -17.97
C PRO A 162 36.26 37.44 -16.89
N LYS A 163 35.87 37.35 -15.61
CA LYS A 163 36.71 37.81 -14.47
C LYS A 163 37.95 36.95 -14.29
N MET A 164 37.87 35.64 -14.47
CA MET A 164 39.05 34.76 -14.46
C MET A 164 39.94 34.99 -15.67
N MET A 165 39.35 35.23 -16.85
CA MET A 165 40.10 35.52 -18.08
C MET A 165 40.82 36.86 -18.06
N GLU A 166 40.38 37.84 -17.26
CA GLU A 166 41.09 39.11 -17.09
C GLU A 166 42.46 38.92 -16.42
N GLY A 167 42.58 38.00 -15.45
CA GLY A 167 43.80 37.77 -14.65
C GLY A 167 44.82 36.75 -15.17
N MET A 168 44.55 36.02 -16.27
CA MET A 168 45.48 35.01 -16.81
C MET A 168 46.59 35.60 -17.71
N GLU A 169 47.66 34.83 -17.96
CA GLU A 169 48.72 35.17 -18.93
C GLU A 169 48.19 35.15 -20.39
N PRO A 170 48.72 35.97 -21.31
CA PRO A 170 48.22 36.07 -22.69
C PRO A 170 48.34 34.76 -23.48
N GLU A 171 49.30 33.92 -23.13
CA GLU A 171 49.54 32.62 -23.79
C GLU A 171 48.46 31.57 -23.42
N GLU A 172 47.97 31.59 -22.18
CA GLU A 172 46.91 30.67 -21.72
C GLU A 172 45.53 31.10 -22.24
N LYS A 173 45.28 32.41 -22.33
CA LYS A 173 44.05 32.96 -22.95
C LYS A 173 43.93 32.59 -24.42
N ALA A 174 45.04 32.56 -25.15
CA ALA A 174 45.05 32.18 -26.57
C ALA A 174 44.70 30.70 -26.74
N ARG A 175 45.28 29.82 -25.91
CA ARG A 175 45.00 28.37 -25.91
C ARG A 175 43.53 28.06 -25.58
N MET A 176 42.96 28.75 -24.59
CA MET A 176 41.53 28.62 -24.24
C MET A 176 40.61 29.13 -25.36
N LYS A 177 40.94 30.28 -25.97
CA LYS A 177 40.17 30.85 -27.09
C LYS A 177 40.24 29.98 -28.34
N GLU A 178 41.37 29.33 -28.62
CA GLU A 178 41.51 28.38 -29.73
C GLU A 178 40.66 27.13 -29.52
N GLN A 179 40.60 26.60 -28.29
CA GLN A 179 39.72 25.48 -27.95
C GLN A 179 38.24 25.85 -28.10
N MET A 180 37.83 27.04 -27.64
CA MET A 180 36.46 27.54 -27.82
C MET A 180 36.12 27.79 -29.30
N LYS A 181 37.07 28.28 -30.09
CA LYS A 181 36.85 28.57 -31.52
C LYS A 181 36.74 27.31 -32.37
N ASN A 182 37.44 26.24 -31.99
CA ASN A 182 37.36 24.94 -32.65
C ASN A 182 36.11 24.13 -32.28
N GLN A 183 35.34 24.56 -31.27
CA GLN A 183 34.11 23.91 -30.82
C GLN A 183 32.92 24.85 -31.05
N GLN A 184 32.38 24.83 -32.27
CA GLN A 184 31.32 25.76 -32.70
C GLN A 184 29.94 25.45 -32.07
N ASP A 185 29.75 24.29 -31.46
CA ASP A 185 28.49 23.93 -30.82
C ASP A 185 28.51 24.22 -29.30
N PRO A 186 27.73 25.20 -28.82
CA PRO A 186 27.68 25.56 -27.40
C PRO A 186 27.17 24.42 -26.50
N SER A 187 26.41 23.47 -27.07
CA SER A 187 25.99 22.23 -26.40
C SER A 187 27.14 21.24 -26.19
N ALA A 188 28.07 21.11 -27.14
CA ALA A 188 29.21 20.21 -27.04
C ALA A 188 30.22 20.69 -25.98
N MET A 189 30.42 22.01 -25.88
CA MET A 189 31.26 22.61 -24.84
C MET A 189 30.70 22.36 -23.44
N LEU A 190 29.38 22.44 -23.27
CA LEU A 190 28.72 22.20 -21.98
C LEU A 190 28.79 20.72 -21.58
N THR A 191 28.64 19.79 -22.53
CA THR A 191 28.82 18.34 -22.30
C THR A 191 30.25 17.98 -21.91
N GLN A 192 31.25 18.60 -22.53
CA GLN A 192 32.65 18.30 -22.22
C GLN A 192 33.09 18.90 -20.86
N MET A 193 32.56 20.07 -20.50
CA MET A 193 32.74 20.63 -19.17
C MET A 193 32.00 19.82 -18.10
N TRP A 194 30.81 19.31 -18.42
CA TRP A 194 30.02 18.43 -17.56
C TRP A 194 30.73 17.10 -17.31
N SER A 195 31.22 16.46 -18.37
CA SER A 195 32.05 15.25 -18.32
C SER A 195 33.28 15.44 -17.40
N GLY A 196 33.92 16.61 -17.46
CA GLY A 196 35.06 16.95 -16.60
C GLY A 196 34.71 17.17 -15.12
N ILE A 197 33.48 17.57 -14.80
CA ILE A 197 33.02 17.82 -13.42
C ILE A 197 32.37 16.57 -12.79
N THR A 198 31.67 15.75 -13.56
CA THR A 198 31.00 14.54 -13.04
C THR A 198 31.86 13.29 -13.03
N GLY A 199 33.15 13.38 -13.40
CA GLY A 199 34.08 12.24 -13.32
C GLY A 199 33.58 11.00 -14.08
N GLY A 200 32.87 11.21 -15.19
CA GLY A 200 32.38 10.14 -16.05
C GLY A 200 33.27 10.04 -17.27
N GLU A 201 34.20 9.08 -17.26
CA GLU A 201 34.78 8.56 -18.49
C GLU A 201 33.65 7.92 -19.31
N GLU A 202 33.21 8.57 -20.38
CA GLU A 202 32.49 7.90 -21.46
C GLU A 202 33.47 7.65 -22.61
N LYS A 203 34.07 6.46 -22.59
CA LYS A 203 34.61 5.81 -23.79
C LYS A 203 33.47 5.07 -24.47
N GLU A 204 33.12 5.43 -25.70
CA GLU A 204 32.53 4.55 -26.74
C GLU A 204 32.27 5.41 -28.01
N ALA A 205 32.48 4.97 -29.26
CA ALA A 205 33.09 3.77 -29.81
C ALA A 205 33.41 4.06 -31.29
N ASP A 206 34.67 3.90 -31.70
CA ASP A 206 35.03 3.62 -33.08
C ASP A 206 34.66 2.15 -33.36
N THR A 207 33.42 1.93 -33.80
CA THR A 207 33.00 0.63 -34.34
C THR A 207 32.03 0.87 -35.50
N LYS A 208 32.53 1.47 -36.60
CA LYS A 208 31.76 1.48 -37.86
C LYS A 208 32.57 1.28 -39.14
N LYS A 209 33.85 0.89 -39.06
CA LYS A 209 34.68 0.61 -40.26
C LYS A 209 34.99 -0.86 -40.55
N ARG A 210 34.46 -1.83 -39.80
CA ARG A 210 34.72 -3.27 -40.04
C ARG A 210 33.50 -4.10 -40.45
N ILE A 211 32.52 -3.50 -41.14
CA ILE A 211 31.45 -4.26 -41.85
C ILE A 211 31.21 -3.63 -43.23
N LYS A 212 32.23 -3.62 -44.08
CA LYS A 212 32.09 -3.55 -45.56
C LYS A 212 33.39 -4.09 -46.19
N ARG A 213 33.61 -5.39 -46.05
CA ARG A 213 34.49 -6.21 -46.89
C ARG A 213 34.20 -7.66 -46.50
N GLY A 214 33.29 -8.25 -47.26
CA GLY A 214 32.77 -9.61 -47.20
C GLY A 214 31.83 -9.72 -48.38
#